data_AF-A0AA40HN84-F1
#
_entry.id   AF-A0AA40HN84-F1
#
_cell.length_a   1.000
_cell.length_b   1.000
_cell.length_c   1.000
_cell.angle_alpha   90.00
_cell.angle_beta   90.00
_cell.angle_gamma   90.00
#
_symmetry.space_group_name_H-M   'P 1'
#
loop_
_entity.id
_entity.type
_entity.pdbx_description
1 polymer ?
#
loop_
_entity_poly.entity_id
_entity_poly.type
_entity_poly.pdbx_seq_one_letter_code
_entity_poly.pdbx_strand_id
1 'polypeptide(L)'
;MLPLLPCQLLVAHVRFTIAINTKAREQLICEFGLFDKANATGGGGHVQMVQKAMQELTYTSLCFPEAIKARGMDSTKDIPYYFYRDDGLLVWEAIRA
;
A
#
# COMPACT_ATOMS: atom_id res chain seq x y z
N MET A 1 2.50 -34.52 12.49
CA MET A 1 2.38 -33.23 11.75
C MET A 1 2.83 -32.13 12.71
N LEU A 2 3.94 -31.44 12.43
CA LEU A 2 4.29 -30.26 13.21
C LEU A 2 3.30 -29.13 12.87
N PRO A 3 2.81 -28.35 13.85
CA PRO A 3 1.91 -27.24 13.58
C PRO A 3 2.62 -26.18 12.73
N LEU A 4 1.95 -25.70 11.70
CA LEU A 4 2.41 -24.56 10.89
C LEU A 4 2.55 -23.35 11.82
N LEU A 5 3.76 -22.83 11.97
CA LEU A 5 3.98 -21.57 12.69
C LEU A 5 3.32 -20.44 11.88
N PRO A 6 2.65 -19.46 12.52
CA PRO A 6 2.01 -18.32 11.83
C PRO A 6 2.92 -17.60 10.82
N CYS A 7 4.24 -17.62 11.07
CA CYS A 7 5.25 -17.03 10.19
C CYS A 7 5.32 -17.67 8.80
N GLN A 8 4.88 -18.92 8.62
CA GLN A 8 4.92 -19.60 7.32
C GLN A 8 3.89 -19.06 6.33
N LEU A 9 2.76 -18.52 6.80
CA LEU A 9 1.79 -17.88 5.92
C LEU A 9 2.37 -16.59 5.30
N LEU A 10 2.97 -15.73 6.14
CA LEU A 10 3.42 -14.41 5.71
C LEU A 10 4.69 -14.43 4.85
N VAL A 11 5.54 -15.45 4.96
CA VAL A 11 6.86 -15.47 4.28
C VAL A 11 6.74 -15.32 2.76
N ALA A 12 5.69 -15.90 2.15
CA ALA A 12 5.43 -15.76 0.73
C ALA A 12 5.00 -14.33 0.36
N HIS A 13 4.22 -13.67 1.21
CA HIS A 13 3.69 -12.32 0.99
C HIS A 13 4.71 -11.20 1.23
N VAL A 14 5.80 -11.47 1.96
CA VAL A 14 6.88 -10.49 2.20
C VAL A 14 8.15 -10.77 1.37
N ARG A 15 8.14 -11.83 0.55
CA ARG A 15 9.29 -12.24 -0.27
C ARG A 15 9.78 -11.06 -1.13
N PHE A 16 11.07 -10.77 -1.05
CA PHE A 16 11.77 -9.68 -1.74
C PHE A 16 11.37 -8.24 -1.38
N THR A 17 10.38 -8.01 -0.52
CA THR A 17 9.95 -6.65 -0.13
C THR A 17 11.10 -5.83 0.46
N ILE A 18 11.91 -6.43 1.33
CA ILE A 18 13.09 -5.76 1.91
C ILE A 18 14.14 -5.47 0.83
N ALA A 19 14.39 -6.43 -0.06
CA ALA A 19 15.43 -6.30 -1.09
C ALA A 19 15.11 -5.17 -2.07
N ILE A 20 13.88 -5.11 -2.57
CA ILE A 20 13.47 -4.05 -3.49
C ILE A 20 13.43 -2.68 -2.80
N ASN A 21 12.98 -2.60 -1.55
CA ASN A 21 12.98 -1.34 -0.79
C ASN A 21 14.40 -0.84 -0.50
N THR A 22 15.36 -1.73 -0.24
CA THR A 22 16.77 -1.37 -0.11
C THR A 22 17.32 -0.83 -1.43
N LYS A 23 17.03 -1.50 -2.56
CA LYS A 23 17.42 -1.00 -3.88
C LYS A 23 16.78 0.34 -4.23
N ALA A 24 15.53 0.55 -3.85
CA ALA A 24 14.87 1.85 -4.03
C ALA A 24 15.58 2.95 -3.23
N ARG A 25 15.97 2.70 -1.97
CA ARG A 25 16.74 3.66 -1.17
C ARG A 25 18.16 3.90 -1.69
N GLU A 26 18.77 2.93 -2.38
CA GLU A 26 20.11 3.08 -2.95
C GLU A 26 20.12 3.81 -4.30
N GLN A 27 19.06 3.66 -5.11
CA GLN A 27 19.09 4.04 -6.53
C GLN A 27 17.91 4.90 -7.00
N LEU A 28 16.73 4.75 -6.39
CA LEU A 28 15.50 5.38 -6.85
C LEU A 28 15.23 6.70 -6.11
N ILE A 29 15.04 6.63 -4.80
CA ILE A 29 14.62 7.75 -3.94
C ILE A 29 15.74 8.26 -3.02
N CYS A 30 17.00 7.90 -3.31
CA CYS A 30 18.16 8.57 -2.70
C CYS A 30 18.29 10.00 -3.23
N GLU A 31 19.10 10.79 -2.54
CA GLU A 31 19.58 12.07 -3.05
C GLU A 31 20.25 11.89 -4.42
N PHE A 32 19.83 12.66 -5.43
CA PHE A 32 20.27 12.53 -6.83
C PHE A 32 19.88 11.20 -7.50
N GLY A 33 18.97 10.44 -6.90
CA GLY A 33 18.45 9.19 -7.42
C GLY A 33 17.65 9.38 -8.70
N LEU A 34 17.21 8.25 -9.30
CA LEU A 34 16.41 8.28 -10.54
C LEU A 34 15.12 9.10 -10.40
N PHE A 35 14.50 9.11 -9.22
CA PHE A 35 13.27 9.84 -8.96
C PHE A 35 13.44 11.36 -9.15
N ASP A 36 14.58 11.91 -8.75
CA ASP A 36 14.84 13.36 -8.81
C ASP A 36 14.93 13.91 -10.23
N LYS A 37 15.17 13.04 -11.23
CA LYS A 37 15.44 13.46 -12.61
C LYS A 37 14.21 13.92 -13.38
N ALA A 38 13.02 13.46 -12.98
CA ALA A 38 11.78 13.70 -13.72
C ALA A 38 10.61 14.16 -12.84
N ASN A 39 10.74 14.08 -11.51
CA ASN A 39 9.64 14.36 -10.59
C ASN A 39 9.86 15.70 -9.88
N ALA A 40 8.84 16.57 -9.92
CA ALA A 40 8.89 17.89 -9.29
C ALA A 40 9.03 17.84 -7.76
N THR A 41 8.70 16.71 -7.13
CA THR A 41 8.88 16.45 -5.69
C THR A 41 10.24 15.83 -5.38
N GLY A 42 11.13 15.70 -6.37
CA GLY A 42 12.52 15.32 -6.18
C GLY A 42 13.30 16.28 -5.29
N GLY A 43 14.49 15.89 -4.86
CA GLY A 43 15.37 16.71 -4.02
C GLY A 43 14.88 16.88 -2.58
N GLY A 44 14.07 15.94 -2.09
CA GLY A 44 13.61 15.87 -0.70
C GLY A 44 12.14 16.25 -0.46
N GLY A 45 11.43 16.80 -1.45
CA GLY A 45 10.01 17.11 -1.33
C GLY A 45 9.16 15.86 -1.03
N HIS A 46 9.44 14.74 -1.70
CA HIS A 46 8.80 13.45 -1.47
C HIS A 46 9.06 12.91 -0.06
N VAL A 47 10.23 13.17 0.54
CA VAL A 47 10.51 12.79 1.94
C VAL A 47 9.61 13.56 2.91
N GLN A 48 9.43 14.86 2.69
CA GLN A 48 8.52 15.69 3.49
C GLN A 48 7.06 15.24 3.33
N MET A 49 6.64 14.84 2.13
CA MET A 49 5.31 14.28 1.90
C MET A 49 5.10 12.99 2.70
N VAL A 50 6.07 12.08 2.70
CA VAL A 50 6.00 10.84 3.51
C VAL A 50 5.90 11.15 4.99
N GLN A 51 6.69 12.10 5.51
CA GLN A 51 6.64 12.52 6.91
C GLN A 51 5.24 13.03 7.31
N LYS A 52 4.59 13.82 6.44
CA LYS A 52 3.23 14.32 6.67
C LYS A 52 2.19 13.20 6.61
N ALA A 53 2.20 12.41 5.55
CA ALA A 53 1.25 11.31 5.36
C ALA A 53 1.34 10.27 6.50
N MET A 54 2.54 10.04 7.06
CA MET A 54 2.73 9.12 8.17
C MET A 54 1.97 9.54 9.44
N GLN A 55 1.69 10.84 9.62
CA GLN A 55 0.92 11.34 10.76
C GLN A 55 -0.57 10.97 10.67
N GLU A 56 -1.07 10.71 9.46
CA GLU A 56 -2.47 10.38 9.18
C GLU A 56 -2.70 8.88 8.95
N LEU A 57 -1.62 8.09 8.80
CA LEU A 57 -1.71 6.66 8.53
C LEU A 57 -2.26 5.91 9.75
N THR A 58 -3.37 5.21 9.54
CA THR A 58 -4.02 4.38 10.58
C THR A 58 -4.16 2.94 10.10
N TYR A 59 -4.20 1.97 11.02
CA TYR A 59 -4.48 0.58 10.65
C TYR A 59 -5.82 0.45 9.90
N THR A 60 -6.86 1.17 10.34
CA THR A 60 -8.17 1.17 9.69
C THR A 60 -8.12 1.69 8.25
N SER A 61 -7.21 2.63 7.93
CA SER A 61 -7.02 3.10 6.56
C SER A 61 -6.44 2.03 5.61
N LEU A 62 -5.86 0.96 6.16
CA LEU A 62 -5.37 -0.21 5.43
C LEU A 62 -6.43 -1.33 5.32
N CYS A 63 -7.51 -1.26 6.10
CA CYS A 63 -8.64 -2.18 5.97
C CYS A 63 -9.52 -1.74 4.79
N PHE A 64 -9.58 -2.57 3.75
CA PHE A 64 -10.10 -2.13 2.45
C PHE A 64 -11.57 -1.67 2.48
N PRO A 65 -12.53 -2.43 3.06
CA PRO A 65 -13.93 -2.00 3.12
C PRO A 65 -14.12 -0.70 3.92
N GLU A 66 -13.46 -0.58 5.07
CA GLU A 66 -13.52 0.59 5.94
C GLU A 66 -12.95 1.81 5.23
N ALA A 67 -11.83 1.68 4.52
CA ALA A 67 -11.22 2.76 3.77
C ALA A 67 -12.11 3.24 2.59
N ILE A 68 -12.80 2.33 1.91
CA ILE A 68 -13.77 2.69 0.85
C ILE A 68 -14.94 3.46 1.45
N LYS A 69 -15.52 2.96 2.54
CA LYS A 69 -16.65 3.60 3.22
C LYS A 69 -16.28 4.96 3.82
N ALA A 70 -15.10 5.09 4.41
CA ALA A 70 -14.61 6.37 4.96
C ALA A 70 -14.52 7.48 3.90
N ARG A 71 -14.37 7.11 2.61
CA ARG A 71 -14.38 8.04 1.47
C ARG A 71 -15.78 8.26 0.88
N GLY A 72 -16.82 7.62 1.41
CA GLY A 72 -18.19 7.68 0.87
C GLY A 72 -18.36 6.97 -0.47
N MET A 73 -17.50 6.01 -0.79
CA MET A 73 -17.44 5.38 -2.12
C MET A 73 -18.03 3.96 -2.17
N ASP A 74 -18.66 3.49 -1.08
CA ASP A 74 -19.16 2.12 -0.94
C ASP A 74 -20.48 1.86 -1.70
N SER A 75 -21.23 2.90 -2.07
CA SER A 75 -22.47 2.76 -2.84
C SER A 75 -22.21 2.35 -4.31
N THR A 76 -22.55 1.11 -4.65
CA THR A 76 -22.53 0.60 -6.03
C THR A 76 -23.67 1.15 -6.89
N LYS A 77 -24.73 1.68 -6.27
CA LYS A 77 -25.85 2.31 -6.98
C LYS A 77 -25.50 3.73 -7.40
N ASP A 78 -24.95 4.52 -6.49
CA ASP A 78 -24.63 5.93 -6.74
C ASP A 78 -23.32 6.06 -7.54
N ILE A 79 -22.40 5.11 -7.38
CA ILE A 79 -21.11 5.05 -8.07
C ILE A 79 -20.94 3.67 -8.73
N PRO A 80 -21.58 3.45 -9.90
CA PRO A 80 -21.71 2.12 -10.50
C PRO A 80 -20.45 1.60 -11.21
N TYR A 81 -19.49 2.47 -11.52
CA TYR A 81 -18.30 2.11 -12.31
C TYR A 81 -17.01 2.29 -11.52
N TYR A 82 -16.99 1.79 -10.27
CA TYR A 82 -15.79 1.84 -9.43
C TYR A 82 -15.13 0.45 -9.31
N PHE A 83 -14.54 -0.02 -10.40
CA PHE A 83 -14.00 -1.38 -10.50
C PHE A 83 -12.93 -1.71 -9.46
N TYR A 84 -12.09 -0.75 -9.08
CA TYR A 84 -11.10 -0.95 -8.01
C TYR A 84 -11.76 -1.32 -6.66
N ARG A 85 -12.89 -0.68 -6.31
CA ARG A 85 -13.69 -1.06 -5.13
C ARG A 85 -14.23 -2.47 -5.31
N ASP A 86 -14.89 -2.71 -6.43
CA ASP A 86 -15.66 -3.93 -6.65
C ASP A 86 -14.74 -5.16 -6.63
N ASP A 87 -13.66 -5.13 -7.41
CA ASP A 87 -12.67 -6.22 -7.47
C ASP A 87 -11.87 -6.32 -6.16
N GLY A 88 -11.50 -5.18 -5.57
CA GLY A 88 -10.75 -5.14 -4.32
C GLY A 88 -11.52 -5.75 -3.15
N LEU A 89 -12.85 -5.56 -3.09
CA LEU A 89 -13.71 -6.19 -2.08
C LEU A 89 -13.77 -7.71 -2.28
N LEU A 90 -13.83 -8.21 -3.52
CA LEU A 90 -13.80 -9.65 -3.79
C LEU A 90 -12.47 -10.28 -3.32
N VAL A 91 -11.34 -9.65 -3.63
CA VAL A 91 -10.01 -10.13 -3.19
C VAL A 91 -9.87 -10.04 -1.67
N TRP A 92 -10.33 -8.96 -1.06
CA TRP A 92 -10.32 -8.79 0.40
C TRP A 92 -11.06 -9.93 1.10
N GLU A 93 -12.27 -10.25 0.65
CA GLU A 93 -13.07 -11.33 1.21
C GLU A 93 -12.41 -12.69 1.02
N ALA A 94 -11.77 -12.94 -0.13
CA ALA A 94 -11.02 -14.16 -0.38
C ALA A 94 -9.80 -14.34 0.53
N ILE A 95 -9.15 -13.24 0.96
CA ILE A 95 -8.02 -13.27 1.90
C ILE A 95 -8.48 -13.40 3.35
N ARG A 96 -9.65 -12.84 3.69
CA ARG A 96 -10.21 -12.86 5.05
C ARG A 96 -10.80 -14.22 5.44
N ALA A 97 -11.36 -14.94 4.48
CA ALA A 97 -12.04 -16.23 4.65
C ALA A 97 -11.11 -17.35 5.13
#